data_AF-A0A2D9T373-F1
#
_entry.id   AF-A0A2D9T373-F1
#
_cell.length_a   1.000
_cell.length_b   1.000
_cell.length_c   1.000
_cell.angle_alpha   90.00
_cell.angle_beta   90.00
_cell.angle_gamma   90.00
#
_symmetry.space_group_name_H-M   'P 1'
#
loop_
_entity.id
_entity.type
_entity.pdbx_description
1 polymer ?
#
loop_
_entity_poly.entity_id
_entity_poly.type
_entity_poly.pdbx_seq_one_letter_code
_entity_poly.pdbx_strand_id
1 'polypeptide(L)'
;MRVLLTIALLWVGCAEEVDTPHERIQRFTGCPVPAGAVQIEDHLGGDAQQAVTHAKLVLAKDDLRDFLRGCGTSLDAFQPAYDARPLAPAEELDFWELPDRQTIRGAEKTSPAGRTVLILHERDTDVAVYLWARGAAR
;
A
#
# COMPACT_ATOMS: atom_id res chain seq x y z
N MET A 1 -18.71 -53.89 -27.00
CA MET A 1 -18.05 -53.73 -25.68
C MET A 1 -16.61 -53.31 -25.92
N ARG A 2 -16.10 -52.37 -25.09
CA ARG A 2 -14.75 -51.76 -25.06
C ARG A 2 -14.59 -50.52 -25.96
N VAL A 3 -14.07 -49.38 -25.54
CA VAL A 3 -13.80 -48.75 -24.23
C VAL A 3 -13.93 -47.25 -24.52
N LEU A 4 -14.71 -46.52 -23.72
CA LEU A 4 -14.70 -45.06 -23.68
C LEU A 4 -13.35 -44.61 -23.12
N LEU A 5 -12.58 -43.85 -23.91
CA LEU A 5 -11.40 -43.13 -23.40
C LEU A 5 -11.74 -41.64 -23.35
N THR A 6 -12.38 -41.24 -22.25
CA THR A 6 -12.64 -39.84 -21.93
C THR A 6 -11.33 -39.26 -21.40
N ILE A 7 -10.58 -38.54 -22.24
CA ILE A 7 -9.43 -37.76 -21.79
C ILE A 7 -10.00 -36.49 -21.14
N ALA A 8 -10.16 -36.54 -19.82
CA ALA A 8 -10.36 -35.36 -18.99
C ALA A 8 -9.03 -34.61 -18.92
N LEU A 9 -8.83 -33.65 -19.84
CA LEU A 9 -7.78 -32.65 -19.72
C LEU A 9 -8.11 -31.77 -18.51
N LEU A 10 -7.50 -32.11 -17.37
CA LEU A 10 -7.34 -31.23 -16.23
C LEU A 10 -6.52 -30.03 -16.66
N TRP A 11 -7.18 -28.99 -17.18
CA TRP A 11 -6.66 -27.64 -17.18
C TRP A 11 -6.62 -27.18 -15.73
N VAL A 12 -5.49 -27.46 -15.06
CA VAL A 12 -5.09 -26.73 -13.86
C VAL A 12 -4.80 -25.31 -14.35
N GLY A 13 -5.83 -24.47 -14.33
CA GLY A 13 -5.68 -23.05 -14.48
C GLY A 13 -4.89 -22.55 -13.27
N CYS A 14 -3.58 -22.37 -13.44
CA CYS A 14 -2.84 -21.39 -12.66
C CYS A 14 -3.35 -20.01 -13.12
N ALA A 15 -4.54 -19.64 -12.66
CA ALA A 15 -4.93 -18.25 -12.63
C ALA A 15 -4.01 -17.61 -11.58
N GLU A 16 -2.91 -16.99 -12.02
CA GLU A 16 -2.24 -16.00 -11.19
C GLU A 16 -3.31 -14.97 -10.81
N GLU A 17 -3.72 -14.98 -9.54
CA GLU A 17 -4.56 -13.94 -8.97
C GLU A 17 -3.78 -12.63 -9.12
N VAL A 18 -4.11 -11.85 -10.14
CA VAL A 18 -3.56 -10.51 -10.29
C VAL A 18 -4.23 -9.65 -9.23
N ASP A 19 -3.57 -9.51 -8.09
CA ASP A 19 -4.04 -8.63 -7.02
C ASP A 19 -4.28 -7.23 -7.56
N THR A 20 -5.46 -6.68 -7.29
CA THR A 20 -5.71 -5.27 -7.53
C THR A 20 -4.82 -4.41 -6.62
N PRO A 21 -4.47 -3.17 -7.01
CA PRO A 21 -3.76 -2.24 -6.12
C PRO A 21 -4.41 -2.12 -4.72
N HIS A 22 -5.74 -2.15 -4.65
CA HIS A 22 -6.47 -2.11 -3.38
C HIS A 22 -6.12 -3.30 -2.47
N GLU A 23 -6.21 -4.52 -3.01
CA GLU A 23 -5.94 -5.75 -2.27
C GLU A 23 -4.49 -5.84 -1.85
N ARG A 24 -3.57 -5.43 -2.74
CA ARG A 24 -2.13 -5.46 -2.46
C ARG A 24 -1.75 -4.45 -1.38
N ILE A 25 -2.21 -3.20 -1.49
CA ILE A 25 -1.99 -2.19 -0.45
C ILE A 25 -2.55 -2.68 0.88
N GLN A 26 -3.79 -3.16 0.93
CA GLN A 26 -4.40 -3.64 2.17
C GLN A 26 -3.62 -4.81 2.78
N ARG A 27 -3.18 -5.77 1.95
CA ARG A 27 -2.42 -6.94 2.39
C ARG A 27 -1.07 -6.57 3.02
N PHE A 28 -0.31 -5.69 2.40
CA PHE A 28 1.05 -5.36 2.84
C PHE A 28 1.10 -4.25 3.91
N THR A 29 0.15 -3.31 3.89
CA THR A 29 0.12 -2.17 4.83
C THR A 29 -0.86 -2.38 5.99
N GLY A 30 -1.82 -3.30 5.85
CA GLY A 30 -2.94 -3.45 6.77
C GLY A 30 -3.87 -2.22 6.81
N CYS A 31 -3.77 -1.31 5.84
CA CYS A 31 -4.65 -0.16 5.71
C CYS A 31 -5.73 -0.45 4.66
N PRO A 32 -7.02 -0.27 4.98
CA PRO A 32 -8.06 -0.37 3.98
C PRO A 32 -7.89 0.76 2.96
N VAL A 33 -8.01 0.44 1.67
CA VAL A 33 -8.04 1.47 0.61
C VAL A 33 -9.48 1.93 0.43
N PRO A 34 -9.82 3.21 0.69
CA PRO A 34 -11.19 3.69 0.56
C PRO A 34 -11.65 3.62 -0.89
N ALA A 35 -12.89 3.17 -1.13
CA ALA A 35 -13.46 3.12 -2.48
C ALA A 35 -13.58 4.51 -3.15
N GLY A 36 -13.60 5.59 -2.34
CA GLY A 36 -13.61 6.97 -2.80
C GLY A 36 -12.23 7.59 -3.07
N ALA A 37 -11.14 6.81 -2.97
CA ALA A 37 -9.81 7.31 -3.28
C ALA A 37 -9.74 7.72 -4.77
N VAL A 38 -9.37 8.96 -5.03
CA VAL A 38 -9.38 9.54 -6.39
C VAL A 38 -8.17 9.11 -7.22
N GLN A 39 -7.10 8.66 -6.55
CA GLN A 39 -5.91 8.13 -7.18
C GLN A 39 -5.28 7.07 -6.27
N ILE A 40 -4.92 5.95 -6.87
CA ILE A 40 -4.34 4.79 -6.19
C ILE A 40 -3.20 4.29 -7.07
N GLU A 41 -1.99 4.37 -6.54
CA GLU A 41 -0.78 3.90 -7.20
C GLU A 41 -0.02 3.05 -6.21
N ASP A 42 0.55 1.95 -6.68
CA ASP A 42 1.42 1.12 -5.85
C ASP A 42 2.49 0.40 -6.65
N HIS A 43 3.54 0.05 -5.93
CA HIS A 43 4.69 -0.69 -6.42
C HIS A 43 5.12 -1.67 -5.34
N LEU A 44 5.41 -2.89 -5.76
CA LEU A 44 5.94 -3.95 -4.91
C LEU A 44 7.34 -4.30 -5.38
N GLY A 45 8.33 -4.01 -4.54
CA GLY A 45 9.72 -4.40 -4.75
C GLY A 45 10.21 -5.30 -3.61
N GLY A 46 11.53 -5.37 -3.48
CA GLY A 46 12.21 -6.17 -2.45
C GLY A 46 12.89 -7.42 -3.02
N ASP A 47 13.02 -8.45 -2.18
CA ASP A 47 13.68 -9.71 -2.52
C ASP A 47 12.89 -10.92 -2.02
N ALA A 48 13.45 -12.13 -2.20
CA ALA A 48 12.82 -13.39 -1.84
C ALA A 48 12.52 -13.56 -0.34
N GLN A 49 13.10 -12.73 0.54
CA GLN A 49 12.88 -12.76 1.98
C GLN A 49 12.03 -11.58 2.45
N GLN A 50 12.12 -10.44 1.78
CA GLN A 50 11.48 -9.21 2.21
C GLN A 50 10.78 -8.48 1.07
N ALA A 51 9.47 -8.29 1.24
CA ALA A 51 8.67 -7.44 0.38
C ALA A 51 8.73 -5.98 0.88
N VAL A 52 8.85 -5.04 -0.06
CA VAL A 52 8.73 -3.61 0.20
C VAL A 52 7.61 -3.05 -0.68
N THR A 53 6.61 -2.44 -0.07
CA THR A 53 5.49 -1.80 -0.77
C THR A 53 5.60 -0.30 -0.64
N HIS A 54 5.48 0.37 -1.78
CA HIS A 54 5.31 1.81 -1.90
C HIS A 54 3.95 2.05 -2.50
N ALA A 55 3.11 2.86 -1.85
CA ALA A 55 1.83 3.23 -2.42
C ALA A 55 1.48 4.69 -2.15
N LYS A 56 0.66 5.27 -3.01
CA LYS A 56 0.12 6.62 -2.89
C LYS A 56 -1.39 6.55 -3.05
N LEU A 57 -2.08 7.10 -2.07
CA LEU A 57 -3.52 7.31 -2.10
C LEU A 57 -3.79 8.81 -2.09
N VAL A 58 -4.71 9.27 -2.91
CA VAL A 58 -5.28 10.62 -2.79
C VAL A 58 -6.72 10.48 -2.29
N LEU A 59 -6.99 11.11 -1.15
CA LEU A 59 -8.27 11.00 -0.43
C LEU A 59 -8.91 12.37 -0.27
N ALA A 60 -10.24 12.44 -0.26
CA ALA A 60 -10.92 13.63 0.22
C ALA A 60 -10.56 13.87 1.71
N LYS A 61 -10.51 15.13 2.14
CA LYS A 61 -10.13 15.47 3.52
C LYS A 61 -11.05 14.83 4.56
N ASP A 62 -12.34 14.73 4.25
CA ASP A 62 -13.35 14.16 5.13
C ASP A 62 -13.15 12.65 5.34
N ASP A 63 -12.55 11.94 4.37
CA ASP A 63 -12.30 10.50 4.44
C ASP A 63 -11.05 10.16 5.28
N LEU A 64 -10.15 11.12 5.50
CA LEU A 64 -8.86 10.88 6.15
C LEU A 64 -9.02 10.25 7.53
N ARG A 65 -9.96 10.74 8.34
CA ARG A 65 -10.14 10.25 9.71
C ARG A 65 -10.59 8.79 9.74
N ASP A 66 -11.48 8.41 8.84
CA ASP A 66 -11.99 7.04 8.76
C ASP A 66 -10.94 6.11 8.16
N PHE A 67 -10.18 6.56 7.18
CA PHE A 67 -9.01 5.84 6.66
C PHE A 67 -7.97 5.55 7.77
N LEU A 68 -7.56 6.57 8.53
CA LEU A 68 -6.58 6.40 9.61
C LEU A 68 -7.11 5.45 10.71
N ARG A 69 -8.40 5.55 11.05
CA ARG A 69 -9.03 4.61 11.99
C ARG A 69 -8.98 3.18 11.47
N GLY A 70 -9.28 2.98 10.18
CA GLY A 70 -9.17 1.68 9.51
C GLY A 70 -7.74 1.13 9.50
N CYS A 71 -6.74 2.00 9.41
CA CYS A 71 -5.33 1.64 9.56
C CYS A 71 -4.92 1.30 11.01
N GLY A 72 -5.79 1.54 12.00
CA GLY A 72 -5.48 1.38 13.43
C GLY A 72 -4.63 2.52 14.02
N THR A 73 -4.72 3.73 13.46
CA THR A 73 -3.99 4.92 13.93
C THR A 73 -4.89 6.16 13.99
N SER A 74 -4.33 7.30 14.40
CA SER A 74 -5.01 8.61 14.44
C SER A 74 -4.04 9.73 14.05
N LEU A 75 -4.57 10.94 13.81
CA LEU A 75 -3.77 12.11 13.49
C LEU A 75 -2.76 12.48 14.59
N ASP A 76 -3.05 12.17 15.85
CA ASP A 76 -2.18 12.52 16.98
C ASP A 76 -0.88 11.71 17.00
N ALA A 77 -0.84 10.56 16.28
CA ALA A 77 0.37 9.78 16.12
C ALA A 77 1.35 10.36 15.09
N PHE A 78 0.93 11.36 14.31
CA PHE A 78 1.73 11.91 13.22
C PHE A 78 2.66 13.02 13.70
N GLN A 79 3.96 12.84 13.42
CA GLN A 79 4.99 13.81 13.70
C GLN A 79 5.14 14.76 12.52
N PRO A 80 5.09 16.10 12.73
CA PRO A 80 5.42 17.06 11.69
C PRO A 80 6.89 16.98 11.30
N ALA A 81 7.26 17.48 10.12
CA ALA A 81 8.64 17.53 9.66
C ALA A 81 9.32 16.13 9.53
N TYR A 82 8.54 15.10 9.21
CA TYR A 82 9.02 13.71 9.18
C TYR A 82 10.07 13.48 8.09
N ASP A 83 11.19 12.83 8.44
CA ASP A 83 12.26 12.51 7.50
C ASP A 83 11.98 11.19 6.77
N ALA A 84 11.31 11.29 5.62
CA ALA A 84 10.96 10.14 4.79
C ALA A 84 12.02 9.77 3.74
N ARG A 85 13.15 10.50 3.66
CA ARG A 85 14.23 10.20 2.68
C ARG A 85 14.72 8.75 2.73
N PRO A 86 14.86 8.11 3.92
CA PRO A 86 15.29 6.71 3.99
C PRO A 86 14.28 5.70 3.42
N LEU A 87 13.06 6.13 3.06
CA LEU A 87 11.97 5.30 2.56
C LEU A 87 11.84 5.36 1.02
N ALA A 88 12.73 6.10 0.35
CA ALA A 88 12.73 6.19 -1.10
C ALA A 88 12.82 4.80 -1.75
N PRO A 89 12.06 4.54 -2.82
CA PRO A 89 12.19 3.32 -3.60
C PRO A 89 13.59 3.25 -4.23
N ALA A 90 14.07 2.02 -4.44
CA ALA A 90 15.32 1.80 -5.16
C ALA A 90 15.18 2.11 -6.66
N GLU A 91 13.98 1.88 -7.18
CA GLU A 91 13.56 2.23 -8.53
C GLU A 91 13.00 3.65 -8.56
N GLU A 92 13.12 4.33 -9.70
CA GLU A 92 12.50 5.64 -9.90
C GLU A 92 10.99 5.43 -10.14
N LEU A 93 10.17 5.96 -9.24
CA LEU A 93 8.71 5.88 -9.30
C LEU A 93 8.15 7.30 -9.43
N ASP A 94 7.55 7.62 -10.57
CA ASP A 94 6.99 8.95 -10.87
C ASP A 94 5.97 9.43 -9.82
N PHE A 95 5.31 8.50 -9.13
CA PHE A 95 4.33 8.83 -8.10
C PHE A 95 4.95 9.05 -6.71
N TRP A 96 6.18 8.58 -6.46
CA TRP A 96 6.86 8.66 -5.17
C TRP A 96 7.73 9.93 -5.03
N GLU A 97 7.18 11.06 -5.46
CA GLU A 97 7.77 12.36 -5.22
C GLU A 97 7.23 12.94 -3.91
N LEU A 98 7.97 12.70 -2.83
CA LEU A 98 7.59 13.23 -1.52
C LEU A 98 7.82 14.76 -1.48
N PRO A 99 6.84 15.54 -0.99
CA PRO A 99 6.98 16.97 -0.78
C PRO A 99 8.10 17.32 0.21
N ASP A 100 8.39 18.62 0.36
CA ASP A 100 9.33 19.09 1.37
C ASP A 100 8.96 18.55 2.76
N ARG A 101 9.97 18.12 3.51
CA ARG A 101 9.75 17.51 4.83
C ARG A 101 8.89 18.38 5.74
N GLN A 102 8.99 19.71 5.65
CA GLN A 102 8.25 20.65 6.50
C GLN A 102 6.74 20.65 6.23
N THR A 103 6.30 20.18 5.06
CA THR A 103 4.86 20.14 4.69
C THR A 103 4.22 18.78 4.96
N ILE A 104 5.02 17.75 5.26
CA ILE A 104 4.53 16.40 5.53
C ILE A 104 4.53 16.06 7.02
N ARG A 105 3.70 15.07 7.36
CA ARG A 105 3.69 14.44 8.68
C ARG A 105 3.80 12.93 8.52
N GLY A 106 4.50 12.26 9.43
CA GLY A 106 4.70 10.82 9.36
C GLY A 106 4.30 10.10 10.65
N ALA A 107 3.73 8.91 10.51
CA ALA A 107 3.45 8.00 11.61
C ALA A 107 3.90 6.60 11.25
N GLU A 108 4.38 5.86 12.24
CA GLU A 108 4.81 4.48 12.07
C GLU A 108 3.90 3.55 12.86
N LYS A 109 3.64 2.38 12.28
CA LYS A 109 3.00 1.28 12.98
C LYS A 109 3.74 -0.02 12.70
N THR A 110 3.74 -0.90 13.70
CA THR A 110 4.26 -2.26 13.57
C THR A 110 3.10 -3.23 13.76
N SER A 111 3.03 -4.23 12.90
CA SER A 111 2.07 -5.33 12.96
C SER A 111 2.79 -6.66 12.78
N PRO A 112 2.11 -7.80 12.96
CA PRO A 112 2.68 -9.11 12.59
C PRO A 112 3.05 -9.22 11.11
N ALA A 113 2.48 -8.37 10.24
CA ALA A 113 2.83 -8.34 8.82
C ALA A 113 4.14 -7.59 8.53
N GLY A 114 4.58 -6.73 9.45
CA GLY A 114 5.79 -5.93 9.28
C GLY A 114 5.63 -4.50 9.79
N ARG A 115 6.54 -3.63 9.33
CA ARG A 115 6.53 -2.19 9.62
C ARG A 115 5.81 -1.46 8.50
N THR A 116 4.95 -0.52 8.87
CA THR A 116 4.28 0.39 7.93
C THR A 116 4.52 1.83 8.38
N VAL A 117 4.87 2.69 7.44
CA VAL A 117 4.97 4.14 7.62
C VAL A 117 3.89 4.79 6.76
N LEU A 118 3.13 5.69 7.37
CA LEU A 118 2.17 6.55 6.72
C LEU A 118 2.75 7.95 6.67
N ILE A 119 2.73 8.60 5.51
CA ILE A 119 3.15 9.98 5.31
C ILE A 119 1.97 10.75 4.75
N LEU A 120 1.55 11.80 5.44
CA LEU A 120 0.45 12.67 5.03
C LEU A 120 1.01 13.97 4.47
N HIS A 121 0.48 14.35 3.31
CA HIS A 121 0.60 15.68 2.74
C HIS A 121 -0.80 16.23 2.50
N GLU A 122 -1.21 17.17 3.34
CA GLU A 122 -2.47 17.89 3.14
C GLU A 122 -2.29 18.94 2.05
N ARG A 123 -3.13 18.88 1.02
CA ARG A 123 -3.20 19.87 -0.07
C ARG A 123 -4.44 20.74 0.13
N ASP A 124 -4.70 21.65 -0.79
CA ASP A 124 -5.85 22.56 -0.68
C ASP A 124 -7.19 21.80 -0.64
N THR A 125 -7.36 20.82 -1.53
CA THR A 125 -8.65 20.12 -1.74
C THR A 125 -8.69 18.70 -1.18
N ASP A 126 -7.55 18.09 -0.93
CA ASP A 126 -7.44 16.67 -0.63
C ASP A 126 -6.20 16.37 0.23
N VAL A 127 -5.95 15.09 0.49
CA VAL A 127 -4.79 14.62 1.22
C VAL A 127 -4.12 13.51 0.41
N ALA A 128 -2.83 13.70 0.10
CA ALA A 128 -2.00 12.62 -0.41
C ALA A 128 -1.42 11.83 0.78
N VAL A 129 -1.70 10.53 0.80
CA VAL A 129 -1.20 9.56 1.77
C VAL A 129 -0.21 8.66 1.07
N TYR A 130 1.06 8.75 1.45
CA TYR A 130 2.08 7.82 1.02
C TYR A 130 2.22 6.72 2.06
N LEU A 131 2.29 5.48 1.58
CA LEU A 131 2.37 4.27 2.38
C LEU A 131 3.67 3.58 2.01
N TRP A 132 4.52 3.37 3.01
CA TRP A 132 5.66 2.48 2.88
C TRP A 132 5.43 1.29 3.81
N ALA A 133 5.59 0.06 3.33
CA ALA A 133 5.55 -1.12 4.17
C ALA A 133 6.72 -2.04 3.87
N ARG A 134 7.26 -2.68 4.90
CA ARG A 134 8.28 -3.73 4.79
C ARG A 134 7.90 -4.90 5.69
N GLY A 135 7.84 -6.08 5.08
CA GLY A 135 7.45 -7.32 5.72
C GLY A 135 8.12 -8.53 5.09
N ALA A 136 7.76 -9.73 5.56
CA ALA A 136 8.17 -10.96 4.90
C ALA A 136 7.60 -11.01 3.48
N ALA A 137 8.41 -11.48 2.52
CA ALA A 137 7.89 -11.89 1.22
C ALA A 137 6.91 -13.06 1.47
N ARG A 138 5.66 -12.91 1.03
CA ARG A 138 4.59 -13.90 1.22
C ARG A 138 4.19 -14.48 -0.11
#